data_AF-A0A1V5RHG6-F1
#
_entry.id   AF-A0A1V5RHG6-F1
#
_cell.length_a   1.000
_cell.length_b   1.000
_cell.length_c   1.000
_cell.angle_alpha   90.00
_cell.angle_beta   90.00
_cell.angle_gamma   90.00
#
_symmetry.space_group_name_H-M   'P 1'
#
loop_
_entity.id
_entity.type
_entity.pdbx_description
1 polymer ?
#
loop_
_entity_poly.entity_id
_entity_poly.type
_entity_poly.pdbx_seq_one_letter_code
_entity_poly.pdbx_strand_id
1 'polypeptide(L)'
;MYLPLLGAQIPLGGQREYREIVRRILGLTARDIMTTPVESVGPDTDLEEVATLMVEQKANPIPVLDEGRLVGIIGHTDLIMHLAEANEPAD
;
A
#
# COMPACT_ATOMS: atom_id res chain seq x y z
N MET A 1 -0.68 13.75 -28.09
CA MET A 1 -1.03 13.37 -29.48
C MET A 1 -0.43 12.00 -29.72
N TYR A 2 -1.11 11.02 -30.31
CA TYR A 2 -0.55 9.65 -30.44
C TYR A 2 -0.04 9.42 -31.87
N LEU A 3 1.11 8.73 -32.02
CA LEU A 3 1.56 8.23 -33.32
C LEU A 3 1.40 6.70 -33.34
N PRO A 4 0.68 6.13 -34.32
CA PRO A 4 0.64 4.68 -34.50
C PRO A 4 1.99 4.19 -35.04
N LEU A 5 2.64 3.28 -34.32
CA LEU A 5 3.87 2.61 -34.73
C LEU A 5 3.75 1.12 -34.40
N LEU A 6 3.81 0.24 -35.42
CA LEU A 6 3.70 -1.22 -35.27
C LEU A 6 2.47 -1.68 -34.44
N GLY A 7 1.33 -0.99 -34.58
CA GLY A 7 0.10 -1.32 -33.84
C GLY A 7 0.06 -0.86 -32.38
N ALA A 8 1.14 -0.30 -31.85
CA ALA A 8 1.17 0.34 -30.55
C ALA A 8 0.82 1.83 -30.67
N GLN A 9 -0.02 2.33 -29.76
CA GLN A 9 -0.31 3.76 -29.64
C GLN A 9 0.76 4.41 -28.77
N ILE A 10 1.74 5.07 -29.39
CA ILE A 10 2.81 5.75 -28.65
C ILE A 10 2.33 7.16 -28.28
N PRO A 11 2.23 7.52 -26.99
CA PRO A 11 1.94 8.90 -26.59
C PRO A 11 3.10 9.82 -26.97
N LEU A 12 2.85 10.80 -27.84
CA LEU A 12 3.72 11.96 -28.05
C LEU A 12 3.49 12.94 -26.89
N GLY A 13 3.98 12.58 -25.71
CA GLY A 13 4.22 13.48 -24.59
C GLY A 13 5.66 13.98 -24.63
N GLY A 14 5.97 15.10 -23.97
CA GLY A 14 7.35 15.59 -23.87
C GLY A 14 8.27 14.55 -23.21
N GLN A 15 9.59 14.63 -23.45
CA GLN A 15 10.63 13.69 -22.96
C GLN A 15 10.57 13.38 -21.44
N ARG A 16 9.89 14.20 -20.62
CA ARG A 16 9.71 13.97 -19.18
C ARG A 16 8.60 12.95 -18.87
N GLU A 17 7.47 13.04 -19.55
CA GLU A 17 6.27 12.22 -19.26
C GLU A 17 6.51 10.75 -19.63
N TYR A 18 7.12 10.48 -20.79
CA TYR A 18 7.53 9.13 -21.18
C TYR A 18 8.52 8.52 -20.18
N ARG A 19 9.47 9.31 -19.69
CA ARG A 19 10.47 8.84 -18.74
C ARG A 19 9.87 8.47 -17.39
N GLU A 20 8.86 9.18 -16.91
CA GLU A 20 8.15 8.84 -15.67
C GLU A 20 7.35 7.54 -15.81
N ILE A 21 6.62 7.37 -16.91
CA ILE A 21 5.88 6.13 -17.19
C ILE A 21 6.85 4.94 -17.24
N VAL A 22 7.94 5.06 -18.00
CA VAL A 22 8.94 4.00 -18.11
C VAL A 22 9.60 3.72 -16.76
N ARG A 23 9.91 4.75 -15.94
CA ARG A 23 10.46 4.55 -14.59
C ARG A 23 9.51 3.78 -13.68
N ARG A 24 8.22 4.14 -13.67
CA ARG A 24 7.18 3.43 -12.89
C ARG A 24 7.00 1.99 -13.35
N ILE A 25 7.00 1.74 -14.66
CA ILE A 25 6.88 0.38 -15.21
C ILE A 25 8.11 -0.47 -14.88
N LEU A 26 9.31 0.09 -15.01
CA LEU A 26 10.55 -0.64 -14.75
C LEU A 26 10.82 -0.85 -13.25
N GLY A 27 10.26 -0.01 -12.37
CA GLY A 27 10.34 -0.19 -10.91
C GLY A 27 11.76 -0.27 -10.37
N LEU A 28 12.69 0.53 -10.90
CA LEU A 28 14.13 0.38 -10.62
C LEU A 28 14.53 0.83 -9.20
N THR A 29 13.74 1.72 -8.59
CA THR A 29 13.95 2.19 -7.22
C THR A 29 12.71 1.98 -6.37
N ALA A 30 12.88 1.91 -5.05
CA ALA A 30 11.74 1.84 -4.12
C ALA A 30 10.75 3.00 -4.34
N ARG A 31 11.26 4.20 -4.67
CA ARG A 31 10.44 5.38 -4.99
C ARG A 31 9.53 5.16 -6.20
N ASP A 32 9.94 4.34 -7.17
CA ASP A 32 9.18 4.10 -8.38
C ASP A 32 7.97 3.17 -8.14
N ILE A 33 8.04 2.31 -7.11
CA ILE A 33 7.02 1.31 -6.77
C ILE A 33 6.24 1.59 -5.48
N MET A 34 6.69 2.54 -4.65
CA MET A 34 6.02 2.88 -3.40
C MET A 34 4.69 3.62 -3.63
N THR A 35 3.76 3.46 -2.70
CA THR A 35 2.51 4.22 -2.63
C THR A 35 2.68 5.40 -1.68
N THR A 36 2.21 6.58 -2.09
CA THR A 36 2.16 7.80 -1.26
C THR A 36 0.92 8.63 -1.63
N PRO A 37 0.16 9.19 -0.67
CA PRO A 37 0.34 9.04 0.79
C PRO A 37 0.13 7.59 1.26
N VAL A 38 0.75 7.25 2.40
CA VAL A 38 0.54 5.96 3.06
C VAL A 38 -0.49 6.15 4.16
N GLU A 39 -1.47 5.27 4.19
CA GLU A 39 -2.48 5.23 5.23
C GLU A 39 -1.89 4.49 6.43
N SER A 40 -1.97 5.12 7.60
CA SER A 40 -1.35 4.63 8.83
C SER A 40 -2.27 4.82 10.02
N VAL A 41 -2.11 3.99 11.03
CA VAL A 41 -2.88 4.04 12.28
C VAL A 41 -1.98 4.36 13.47
N GLY A 42 -2.58 4.77 14.59
CA GLY A 42 -1.87 4.98 15.86
C GLY A 42 -1.74 3.68 16.67
N PRO A 43 -0.87 3.65 17.69
CA PRO A 43 -0.73 2.49 18.57
C PRO A 43 -2.01 2.19 19.37
N ASP A 44 -2.85 3.19 19.62
CA ASP A 44 -4.10 3.07 20.38
C ASP A 44 -5.35 2.95 19.47
N THR A 45 -5.18 2.77 18.16
CA THR A 45 -6.30 2.61 17.22
C THR A 45 -6.97 1.24 17.42
N ASP A 46 -8.30 1.24 17.50
CA ASP A 46 -9.09 0.02 17.69
C ASP A 46 -8.91 -0.98 16.54
N LEU A 47 -8.82 -2.26 16.88
CA LEU A 47 -8.56 -3.31 15.90
C LEU A 47 -9.65 -3.43 14.82
N GLU A 48 -10.90 -3.12 15.19
CA GLU A 48 -12.04 -3.07 14.25
C GLU A 48 -11.88 -1.96 13.21
N GLU A 49 -11.34 -0.81 13.60
CA GLU A 49 -11.04 0.30 12.69
C GLU A 49 -9.91 -0.08 11.75
N VAL A 50 -8.86 -0.74 12.25
CA VAL A 50 -7.76 -1.28 11.43
C VAL A 50 -8.30 -2.28 10.39
N ALA A 51 -9.17 -3.21 10.80
CA ALA A 51 -9.76 -4.19 9.89
C ALA A 51 -10.63 -3.51 8.81
N THR A 52 -11.41 -2.50 9.18
CA THR A 52 -12.20 -1.68 8.25
C THR A 52 -11.28 -1.00 7.23
N LEU A 53 -10.18 -0.38 7.69
CA LEU A 53 -9.20 0.28 6.84
C LEU A 53 -8.58 -0.68 5.81
N MET A 54 -8.23 -1.90 6.23
CA MET A 54 -7.67 -2.93 5.35
C MET A 54 -8.62 -3.30 4.21
N VAL A 55 -9.92 -3.38 4.49
CA VAL A 55 -10.95 -3.74 3.51
C VAL A 55 -11.26 -2.58 2.57
N GLU A 56 -11.52 -1.39 3.12
CA GLU A 56 -11.94 -0.24 2.33
C GLU A 56 -10.82 0.28 1.43
N GLN A 57 -9.61 0.37 1.97
CA GLN A 57 -8.47 0.96 1.25
C GLN A 57 -7.65 -0.08 0.49
N LYS A 58 -7.99 -1.37 0.60
CA LYS A 58 -7.18 -2.50 0.09
C LYS A 58 -5.71 -2.39 0.50
N ALA A 59 -5.47 -1.80 1.66
CA ALA A 59 -4.15 -1.51 2.19
C ALA A 59 -3.76 -2.62 3.18
N ASN A 60 -2.75 -3.40 2.82
CA ASN A 60 -2.14 -4.40 3.70
C ASN A 60 -0.68 -4.62 3.25
N PRO A 61 0.30 -4.54 4.16
CA PRO A 61 0.17 -4.25 5.60
C PRO A 61 -0.06 -2.76 5.90
N ILE A 62 -0.62 -2.49 7.09
CA ILE A 62 -0.85 -1.13 7.58
C ILE A 62 0.26 -0.75 8.56
N PRO A 63 0.99 0.35 8.32
CA PRO A 63 1.97 0.87 9.27
C PRO A 63 1.32 1.50 10.50
N VAL A 64 1.91 1.26 11.66
CA VAL A 64 1.54 1.89 12.93
C VAL A 64 2.57 2.99 13.22
N LEU A 65 2.09 4.23 13.31
CA LEU A 65 2.93 5.40 13.61
C LEU A 65 2.62 5.94 15.01
N ASP A 66 3.67 6.25 15.77
CA ASP A 66 3.59 6.99 17.02
C ASP A 66 4.41 8.28 16.89
N GLU A 67 3.77 9.44 17.08
CA GLU A 67 4.37 10.76 16.86
C GLU A 67 5.11 10.89 15.50
N GLY A 68 4.55 10.27 14.45
CA GLY A 68 5.15 10.27 13.10
C GLY A 68 6.33 9.32 12.91
N ARG A 69 6.67 8.50 13.91
CA ARG A 69 7.68 7.44 13.84
C ARG A 69 7.04 6.09 13.62
N LEU A 70 7.58 5.29 12.71
CA LEU A 70 7.12 3.91 12.49
C LEU A 70 7.49 3.03 13.68
N VAL A 71 6.48 2.55 14.40
CA VAL A 71 6.66 1.68 15.58
C VAL A 71 6.29 0.22 15.30
N GLY A 72 5.53 -0.04 14.23
CA GLY A 72 5.14 -1.41 13.87
C GLY A 72 4.41 -1.50 12.54
N ILE A 73 4.06 -2.73 12.18
CA ILE A 73 3.20 -3.07 11.04
C ILE A 73 2.16 -4.08 11.50
N ILE A 74 0.94 -3.97 10.96
CA ILE A 74 -0.13 -4.94 11.19
C ILE A 74 -0.69 -5.40 9.85
N GLY A 75 -0.88 -6.70 9.69
CA GLY A 75 -1.43 -7.32 8.49
C GLY A 75 -2.60 -8.26 8.80
N HIS A 76 -3.21 -8.83 7.76
CA HIS A 76 -4.32 -9.78 7.92
C HIS A 76 -3.98 -10.98 8.81
N THR A 77 -2.73 -11.46 8.76
CA THR A 77 -2.30 -12.60 9.58
C THR A 77 -2.38 -12.29 11.07
N ASP A 78 -2.00 -11.09 11.49
CA ASP A 78 -2.06 -10.67 12.88
C ASP A 78 -3.51 -10.63 13.39
N LEU A 79 -4.43 -10.11 12.56
CA LEU A 79 -5.87 -10.12 12.87
C LEU A 79 -6.41 -11.55 13.03
N ILE A 80 -6.05 -12.46 12.13
CA ILE A 80 -6.50 -13.85 12.16
C ILE A 80 -5.96 -14.56 13.40
N MET A 81 -4.68 -14.38 13.72
CA MET A 81 -4.06 -14.98 14.90
C MET A 81 -4.72 -14.48 16.18
N HIS A 82 -4.97 -13.17 16.29
CA HIS A 82 -5.64 -12.60 17.46
C HIS A 82 -7.07 -13.15 17.65
N LEU A 83 -7.83 -13.30 16.56
CA LEU A 83 -9.16 -13.91 16.62
C LEU A 83 -9.13 -15.40 16.98
N ALA A 84 -8.08 -16.12 16.57
CA ALA A 84 -7.91 -17.53 16.93
C ALA A 84 -7.60 -17.70 18.42
N GLU A 85 -6.70 -16.88 18.96
CA GLU A 85 -6.34 -16.86 20.38
C GLU A 85 -7.51 -16.43 21.28
N ALA A 86 -8.30 -15.43 20.85
CA ALA A 86 -9.49 -14.99 21.58
C ALA A 86 -10.59 -16.05 21.69
N ASN A 87 -10.54 -17.11 20.87
CA ASN A 87 -11.49 -18.21 20.85
C ASN A 87 -10.97 -19.49 21.54
N GLU A 88 -9.78 -19.48 22.13
CA GLU A 88 -9.38 -20.56 23.04
C GLU A 88 -10.22 -20.48 24.33
N PRO A 89 -10.97 -21.53 24.70
CA PRO A 89 -11.65 -21.54 25.99
C PRO A 89 -10.61 -21.43 27.09
N ALA A 90 -10.74 -20.42 27.95
CA ALA A 90 -10.00 -20.34 29.19
C ALA A 90 -10.29 -21.62 30.00
N ASP A 91 -9.25 -22.41 30.27
CA ASP A 91 -9.30 -23.57 31.18
C ASP A 91 -9.86 -23.19 32.57
#